data_AF-A0AA90IY05-F1
#
_entry.id   AF-A0AA90IY05-F1
#
_cell.length_a   1.000
_cell.length_b   1.000
_cell.length_c   1.000
_cell.angle_alpha   90.00
_cell.angle_beta   90.00
_cell.angle_gamma   90.00
#
_symmetry.space_group_name_H-M   'P 1'
#
loop_
_entity.id
_entity.type
_entity.pdbx_description
1 polymer ?
#
loop_
_entity_poly.entity_id
_entity_poly.type
_entity_poly.pdbx_seq_one_letter_code
_entity_poly.pdbx_strand_id
1 'polypeptide(L)' 'MHELHYSPSQLRELYEAPKPFKALLYGLISYKLQMLEKEARKGGT' A
#
# COMPACT_ATOMS: atom_id res chain seq x y z
N MET A 1 -12.85 7.66 -0.56
CA MET A 1 -12.04 6.43 -0.53
C MET A 1 -12.72 5.41 -1.44
N HIS A 2 -12.05 4.86 -2.44
CA HIS A 2 -12.52 3.62 -3.05
C HIS A 2 -12.19 2.51 -2.05
N GLU A 3 -13.20 1.89 -1.44
CA GLU A 3 -12.98 0.74 -0.57
C GLU A 3 -12.42 -0.41 -1.41
N LEU A 4 -11.24 -0.90 -1.04
CA LEU A 4 -10.64 -2.06 -1.65
C LEU A 4 -11.34 -3.29 -1.08
N HIS A 5 -12.32 -3.82 -1.81
CA HIS A 5 -13.03 -5.05 -1.44
C HIS A 5 -12.16 -6.28 -1.74
N TYR A 6 -11.20 -6.57 -0.86
CA TYR A 6 -10.48 -7.84 -0.91
C TYR A 6 -11.35 -8.96 -0.35
N SER A 7 -11.48 -10.06 -1.09
CA SER A 7 -12.07 -11.27 -0.54
C SER A 7 -11.13 -11.89 0.51
N PRO A 8 -11.66 -12.73 1.45
CA PRO A 8 -10.82 -13.44 2.41
C PRO A 8 -9.71 -14.29 1.76
N SER A 9 -9.96 -14.86 0.57
CA SER A 9 -8.94 -15.65 -0.16
C SER A 9 -7.79 -14.77 -0.67
N GLN A 10 -8.08 -13.58 -1.18
CA GLN A 10 -7.06 -12.63 -1.63
C GLN A 10 -6.17 -12.15 -0.48
N LEU A 11 -6.75 -11.94 0.70
CA LEU A 11 -5.99 -11.61 1.91
C LEU A 11 -5.07 -12.76 2.33
N ARG A 12 -5.55 -14.00 2.19
CA ARG A 12 -4.77 -15.19 2.50
C ARG A 12 -3.60 -15.39 1.53
N GLU A 13 -3.83 -15.21 0.24
CA GLU A 13 -2.76 -15.24 -0.79
C GLU A 13 -1.67 -14.22 -0.49
N LEU A 14 -2.05 -13.01 -0.06
CA LEU A 14 -1.09 -11.98 0.34
C LEU A 14 -0.31 -12.38 1.60
N TYR A 15 -0.97 -12.99 2.58
CA TYR A 15 -0.33 -13.46 3.81
C TYR A 15 0.70 -14.57 3.52
N GLU A 16 0.33 -15.51 2.66
CA GLU A 16 1.14 -16.67 2.26
C GLU A 16 2.24 -16.32 1.25
N ALA A 17 2.23 -15.11 0.67
CA ALA A 17 3.22 -14.67 -0.30
C ALA A 17 4.67 -14.71 0.24
N PRO A 18 5.69 -14.90 -0.63
CA PRO A 18 7.09 -14.95 -0.22
C PRO A 18 7.54 -13.70 0.53
N LYS A 19 8.41 -13.88 1.54
CA LYS A 19 8.95 -12.78 2.35
C LYS A 19 9.57 -11.65 1.51
N PRO A 20 10.39 -11.92 0.46
CA PRO A 20 10.94 -10.87 -0.39
C PRO A 20 9.87 -10.06 -1.13
N PHE A 21 8.80 -10.72 -1.59
CA PHE A 21 7.69 -10.06 -2.27
C PHE A 21 6.96 -9.09 -1.33
N LYS A 22 6.65 -9.53 -0.11
CA LYS A 22 6.03 -8.66 0.91
C LYS A 22 6.90 -7.47 1.27
N ALA A 23 8.21 -7.66 1.38
CA ALA A 23 9.15 -6.57 1.63
C ALA A 23 9.13 -5.52 0.50
N LEU A 24 9.15 -5.97 -0.76
CA LEU A 24 9.01 -5.08 -1.92
C LEU A 24 7.67 -4.32 -1.90
N LEU A 25 6.56 -5.04 -1.70
CA LEU A 25 5.23 -4.46 -1.67
C LEU A 25 5.11 -3.36 -0.60
N TYR A 26 5.53 -3.65 0.63
CA TYR A 26 5.48 -2.66 1.72
C TYR A 26 6.40 -1.47 1.44
N GLY A 27 7.56 -1.69 0.83
CA GLY A 27 8.44 -0.60 0.40
C GLY A 27 7.77 0.34 -0.61
N LEU A 28 7.08 -0.21 -1.61
CA LEU A 28 6.34 0.58 -2.61
C LEU A 28 5.18 1.36 -1.98
N ILE A 29 4.44 0.74 -1.04
CA ILE A 29 3.37 1.41 -0.31
C ILE A 29 3.93 2.59 0.49
N SER A 30 5.00 2.39 1.27
CA SER A 30 5.65 3.46 2.02
C SER A 30 6.12 4.59 1.12
N TYR A 31 6.72 4.28 -0.04
CA TYR A 31 7.14 5.29 -1.01
C TYR A 31 5.95 6.12 -1.52
N LYS A 32 4.85 5.47 -1.91
CA LYS A 32 3.65 6.18 -2.39
C LYS A 32 3.05 7.07 -1.30
N LEU A 33 2.99 6.61 -0.06
CA LEU A 33 2.51 7.40 1.07
C LEU A 33 3.37 8.66 1.29
N GLN A 34 4.70 8.55 1.20
CA GLN A 34 5.59 9.70 1.29
C GLN A 34 5.36 10.72 0.15
N MET A 35 5.09 10.25 -1.06
CA MET A 35 4.74 11.14 -2.17
C MET A 35 3.44 11.89 -1.91
N LEU A 36 2.40 11.15 -1.49
CA LEU A 36 1.09 11.74 -1.17
C LEU A 36 1.19 12.73 0.00
N GLU A 37 2.01 12.46 1.01
CA GLU A 37 2.26 13.40 2.11
C GLU A 37 2.92 14.70 1.61
N LYS A 38 3.90 14.59 0.71
CA LYS A 38 4.53 15.76 0.08
C LYS A 38 3.54 16.56 -0.77
N GLU A 39 2.67 15.89 -1.52
CA GLU A 39 1.61 16.53 -2.32
C GLU A 39 0.59 17.23 -1.42
N ALA A 40 0.11 16.56 -0.36
CA ALA A 40 -0.82 17.12 0.61
C ALA A 40 -0.27 18.39 1.29
N ARG A 41 1.02 18.40 1.63
CA ARG A 41 1.69 19.59 2.20
C ARG A 41 1.81 20.75 1.21
N LYS A 42 1.91 20.47 -0.09
CA LYS A 42 1.98 21.49 -1.15
C LYS A 42 0.60 22.06 -1.50
N GLY A 43 -0.47 21.29 -1.30
CA GLY A 43 -1.85 21.70 -1.55
C GLY A 43 -2.56 22.40 -0.38
N GLY A 44 -1.86 22.64 0.74
CA GLY A 44 -2.43 23.37 1.88
C GLY A 44 -2.39 24.88 1.67
N THR A 45 -3.42 25.41 1.01
CA THR A 45 -3.91 26.80 1.21
C THR A 45 -4.84 26.86 2.40
#